data_AF-A0A6U4DH17-F1
#
_entry.id   AF-A0A6U4DH17-F1
#
_cell.length_a   1.000
_cell.length_b   1.000
_cell.length_c   1.000
_cell.angle_alpha   90.00
_cell.angle_beta   90.00
_cell.angle_gamma   90.00
#
_symmetry.space_group_name_H-M   'P 1'
#
loop_
_entity.id
_entity.type
_entity.pdbx_description
1 polymer ?
#
loop_
_entity_poly.entity_id
_entity_poly.type
_entity_poly.pdbx_seq_one_letter_code
_entity_poly.pdbx_strand_id
1 'polypeptide(L)'
;LLHVLIQEARAFAYRFFIIDNSGSMAARDGSYLDGRRMRGCSRWHELGEAARFHSAFADAAGVPCAFHLLNAPALGRQYHEIGGRGASPGALERFHEVLKTSPNGGTPLVAHVRRVGAFVRARRGALAALGRTVMVVICTDGGPSASPKTRTRTPGLNPNPNPRPAHGRRRRRLRRLRRGRARGARRPARALDGAALHQRRRRRRVLEQHRRRARARLRGRARRPRERGARGN
;
A
#
# COMPACT_ATOMS: atom_id res chain seq x y z
N LEU A 1 -9.81 19.39 7.28
CA LEU A 1 -9.20 18.24 6.60
C LEU A 1 -9.00 17.01 7.50
N LEU A 2 -8.16 17.05 8.55
CA LEU A 2 -7.86 15.87 9.38
C LEU A 2 -9.12 15.22 10.01
N HIS A 3 -10.08 16.04 10.47
CA HIS A 3 -11.35 15.55 11.00
C HIS A 3 -12.14 14.74 9.97
N VAL A 4 -12.27 15.26 8.74
CA VAL A 4 -12.95 14.58 7.64
C VAL A 4 -12.27 13.25 7.31
N LEU A 5 -10.94 13.24 7.19
CA LEU A 5 -10.17 12.01 6.94
C LEU A 5 -10.39 10.94 8.02
N ILE A 6 -10.55 11.34 9.29
CA ILE A 6 -10.82 10.42 10.40
C ILE A 6 -12.26 9.90 10.39
N GLN A 7 -13.23 10.71 9.96
CA GLN A 7 -14.61 10.24 9.81
C GLN A 7 -14.69 9.23 8.66
N GLU A 8 -14.14 9.59 7.51
CA GLU A 8 -14.03 8.73 6.33
C GLU A 8 -13.26 7.44 6.64
N ALA A 9 -12.22 7.50 7.50
CA ALA A 9 -11.46 6.33 7.94
C ALA A 9 -12.35 5.15 8.36
N ARG A 10 -13.51 5.44 8.97
CA ARG A 10 -14.45 4.45 9.50
C ARG A 10 -15.49 3.95 8.50
N ALA A 11 -15.76 4.70 7.44
CA ALA A 11 -16.75 4.33 6.42
C ALA A 11 -16.34 3.09 5.61
N PHE A 12 -15.03 2.87 5.46
CA PHE A 12 -14.48 1.79 4.66
C PHE A 12 -13.93 0.65 5.52
N ALA A 13 -14.26 -0.59 5.13
CA ALA A 13 -13.67 -1.79 5.73
C ALA A 13 -12.21 -1.96 5.33
N TYR A 14 -11.89 -1.56 4.09
CA TYR A 14 -10.58 -1.77 3.50
C TYR A 14 -10.32 -0.75 2.39
N ARG A 15 -9.06 -0.34 2.23
CA ARG A 15 -8.63 0.58 1.17
C ARG A 15 -7.50 -0.06 0.36
N PHE A 16 -7.67 -0.12 -0.94
CA PHE A 16 -6.63 -0.54 -1.88
C PHE A 16 -6.05 0.68 -2.59
N PHE A 17 -4.73 0.79 -2.61
CA PHE A 17 -4.00 1.74 -3.42
C PHE A 17 -3.23 0.93 -4.46
N ILE A 18 -3.61 1.07 -5.73
CA ILE A 18 -2.85 0.55 -6.86
C ILE A 18 -1.94 1.68 -7.34
N ILE A 19 -0.64 1.51 -7.15
CA ILE A 19 0.39 2.54 -7.38
C ILE A 19 1.17 2.18 -8.64
N ASP A 20 1.11 3.07 -9.62
CA ASP A 20 1.94 3.00 -10.81
C ASP A 20 3.39 3.33 -10.48
N ASN A 21 4.25 2.33 -10.71
CA ASN A 21 5.70 2.48 -10.69
C ASN A 21 6.30 2.04 -12.03
N SER A 22 5.57 2.24 -13.14
CA SER A 22 6.03 1.96 -14.51
C SER A 22 7.09 2.96 -14.98
N GLY A 23 7.86 2.63 -16.01
CA GLY A 23 8.96 3.46 -16.49
C GLY A 23 8.56 4.91 -16.88
N SER A 24 7.31 5.15 -17.31
CA SER A 24 6.83 6.51 -17.65
C SER A 24 6.81 7.43 -16.43
N MET A 25 6.69 6.87 -15.22
CA MET A 25 6.73 7.62 -13.96
C MET A 25 8.10 8.26 -13.68
N ALA A 26 9.14 7.95 -14.47
CA ALA A 26 10.44 8.62 -14.40
C ALA A 26 10.45 10.03 -15.04
N ALA A 27 9.42 10.38 -15.83
CA ALA A 27 9.30 11.69 -16.46
C ALA A 27 9.37 12.82 -15.41
N ARG A 28 10.12 13.89 -15.72
CA ARG A 28 10.41 15.03 -14.82
C ARG A 28 9.47 16.22 -15.02
N ASP A 29 8.21 15.93 -15.26
CA ASP A 29 7.13 16.90 -15.44
C ASP A 29 6.16 16.93 -14.25
N GLY A 30 6.49 16.25 -13.16
CA GLY A 30 5.76 16.31 -11.89
C GLY A 30 6.15 17.52 -11.05
N SER A 31 5.35 17.80 -10.03
CA SER A 31 5.64 18.89 -9.08
C SER A 31 5.22 18.56 -7.66
N TYR A 32 5.92 19.14 -6.68
CA TYR A 32 5.54 18.99 -5.28
C TYR A 32 5.76 20.29 -4.51
N LEU A 33 5.01 20.45 -3.41
CA LEU A 33 5.11 21.61 -2.54
C LEU A 33 6.18 21.39 -1.46
N ASP A 34 7.25 22.17 -1.51
CA ASP A 34 8.29 22.26 -0.48
C ASP A 34 8.06 23.54 0.34
N GLY A 35 7.36 23.40 1.47
CA GLY A 35 6.92 24.53 2.30
C GLY A 35 5.91 25.42 1.56
N ARG A 36 6.39 26.52 0.97
CA ARG A 36 5.57 27.44 0.15
C ARG A 36 6.02 27.51 -1.31
N ARG A 37 7.05 26.75 -1.69
CA ARG A 37 7.62 26.77 -3.04
C ARG A 37 7.21 25.52 -3.78
N MET A 38 6.73 25.68 -5.01
CA MET A 38 6.54 24.57 -5.92
C MET A 38 7.91 24.16 -6.47
N ARG A 39 8.24 22.86 -6.46
CA ARG A 39 9.47 22.31 -7.05
C ARG A 39 9.13 21.25 -8.08
N GLY A 40 9.85 21.27 -9.21
CA GLY A 40 9.76 20.21 -10.22
C GLY A 40 10.39 18.90 -9.71
N CYS A 41 9.75 17.77 -10.03
CA CYS A 41 10.20 16.44 -9.66
C CYS A 41 9.77 15.41 -10.72
N SER A 42 10.05 14.13 -10.49
CA SER A 42 9.46 13.08 -11.33
C SER A 42 8.03 12.78 -10.90
N ARG A 43 7.20 12.28 -11.83
CA ARG A 43 5.86 11.77 -11.50
C ARG A 43 5.90 10.74 -10.37
N TRP A 44 6.93 9.87 -10.35
CA TRP A 44 7.16 8.91 -9.27
C TRP A 44 7.44 9.57 -7.92
N HIS A 45 8.22 10.66 -7.90
CA HIS A 45 8.49 11.39 -6.66
C HIS A 45 7.21 12.00 -6.10
N GLU A 46 6.45 12.70 -6.94
CA GLU A 46 5.15 13.29 -6.60
C GLU A 46 4.17 12.24 -6.06
N LEU A 47 3.99 11.13 -6.79
CA LEU A 47 3.12 10.04 -6.35
C LEU A 47 3.65 9.36 -5.07
N GLY A 48 4.97 9.23 -4.95
CA GLY A 48 5.63 8.70 -3.77
C GLY A 48 5.31 9.50 -2.51
N GLU A 49 5.29 10.83 -2.58
CA GLU A 49 4.90 11.70 -1.47
C GLU A 49 3.43 11.49 -1.08
N ALA A 50 2.51 11.40 -2.05
CA ALA A 50 1.11 11.09 -1.78
C ALA A 50 0.95 9.71 -1.12
N ALA A 51 1.66 8.69 -1.60
CA ALA A 51 1.67 7.35 -1.03
C ALA A 51 2.26 7.31 0.40
N ARG A 52 3.33 8.08 0.67
CA ARG A 52 3.90 8.25 2.03
C ARG A 52 2.88 8.87 2.97
N PHE A 53 2.19 9.92 2.54
CA PHE A 53 1.13 10.55 3.33
C PHE A 53 0.02 9.57 3.68
N HIS A 54 -0.54 8.86 2.69
CA HIS A 54 -1.65 7.93 2.90
C HIS A 54 -1.26 6.71 3.75
N SER A 55 -0.05 6.18 3.58
CA SER A 55 0.44 5.06 4.40
C SER A 55 0.69 5.46 5.86
N ALA A 56 1.30 6.63 6.09
CA ALA A 56 1.49 7.15 7.44
C ALA A 56 0.14 7.44 8.13
N PHE A 57 -0.83 8.01 7.39
CA PHE A 57 -2.19 8.19 7.89
C PHE A 57 -2.83 6.86 8.26
N ALA A 58 -2.72 5.84 7.40
CA ALA A 58 -3.28 4.51 7.65
C ALA A 58 -2.72 3.87 8.93
N ASP A 59 -1.39 3.91 9.11
CA ASP A 59 -0.74 3.37 10.31
C ASP A 59 -1.18 4.11 11.58
N ALA A 60 -1.15 5.44 11.54
CA ALA A 60 -1.53 6.28 12.67
C ALA A 60 -3.02 6.14 13.05
N ALA A 61 -3.90 6.03 12.05
CA ALA A 61 -5.34 5.89 12.25
C ALA A 61 -5.78 4.45 12.57
N GLY A 62 -4.90 3.46 12.41
CA GLY A 62 -5.24 2.05 12.59
C GLY A 62 -6.25 1.56 11.55
N VAL A 63 -6.12 2.05 10.31
CA VAL A 63 -7.02 1.80 9.20
C VAL A 63 -6.40 0.79 8.25
N PRO A 64 -7.08 -0.32 7.91
CA PRO A 64 -6.55 -1.28 6.95
C PRO A 64 -6.41 -0.68 5.54
N CYS A 65 -5.17 -0.54 5.09
CA CYS A 65 -4.81 -0.14 3.74
C CYS A 65 -3.85 -1.16 3.13
N ALA A 66 -4.09 -1.55 1.88
CA ALA A 66 -3.13 -2.29 1.08
C ALA A 66 -2.57 -1.41 -0.05
N PHE A 67 -1.26 -1.40 -0.19
CA PHE A 67 -0.52 -0.70 -1.23
C PHE A 67 0.10 -1.71 -2.18
N HIS A 68 -0.32 -1.65 -3.44
CA HIS A 68 0.02 -2.60 -4.50
C HIS A 68 0.77 -1.84 -5.60
N LEU A 69 2.06 -2.10 -5.77
CA LEU A 69 2.82 -1.53 -6.87
C LEU A 69 2.53 -2.30 -8.17
N LEU A 70 2.45 -1.62 -9.31
CA LEU A 70 2.20 -2.29 -10.60
C LEU A 70 3.30 -3.29 -10.98
N ASN A 71 4.55 -2.94 -10.70
CA ASN A 71 5.75 -3.73 -10.96
C ASN A 71 6.48 -4.04 -9.66
N ALA A 72 7.23 -5.13 -9.63
CA ALA A 72 8.10 -5.43 -8.50
C ALA A 72 9.15 -4.31 -8.34
N PRO A 73 9.31 -3.72 -7.14
CA PRO A 73 10.37 -2.75 -6.90
C PRO A 73 11.73 -3.44 -6.89
N ALA A 74 12.80 -2.65 -7.09
CA ALA A 74 14.17 -3.16 -7.02
C ALA A 74 14.54 -3.70 -5.63
N LEU A 75 13.89 -3.17 -4.59
CA LEU A 75 14.04 -3.58 -3.20
C LEU A 75 12.65 -3.71 -2.56
N GLY A 76 12.45 -4.74 -1.75
CA GLY A 76 11.22 -4.93 -0.98
C GLY A 76 10.14 -5.74 -1.70
N ARG A 77 8.89 -5.62 -1.25
CA ARG A 77 7.76 -6.41 -1.76
C ARG A 77 6.89 -5.53 -2.65
N GLN A 78 6.15 -6.16 -3.56
CA GLN A 78 5.17 -5.46 -4.39
C GLN A 78 3.88 -5.10 -3.61
N TYR A 79 3.61 -5.79 -2.50
CA TYR A 79 2.36 -5.69 -1.73
C TYR A 79 2.65 -5.39 -0.26
N HIS A 80 1.98 -4.37 0.28
CA HIS A 80 2.15 -3.92 1.65
C HIS A 80 0.79 -3.69 2.33
N GLU A 81 0.56 -4.33 3.48
CA GLU A 81 -0.59 -4.04 4.34
C GLU A 81 -0.17 -3.14 5.51
N ILE A 82 -0.88 -2.04 5.72
CA ILE A 82 -0.57 -1.00 6.72
C ILE A 82 -1.84 -0.64 7.50
N GLY A 83 -1.69 -0.27 8.77
CA GLY A 83 -2.76 0.24 9.64
C GLY A 83 -3.78 -0.79 10.15
N GLY A 84 -3.94 -1.95 9.51
CA GLY A 84 -4.83 -3.02 9.97
C GLY A 84 -4.26 -3.88 11.11
N ARG A 85 -5.12 -4.69 11.76
CA ARG A 85 -4.69 -5.67 12.78
C ARG A 85 -3.72 -6.73 12.26
N GLY A 86 -3.69 -6.96 10.95
CA GLY A 86 -2.78 -7.90 10.29
C GLY A 86 -1.46 -7.27 9.80
N ALA A 87 -1.29 -5.95 9.93
CA ALA A 87 -0.07 -5.28 9.46
C ALA A 87 1.14 -5.76 10.26
N SER A 88 2.15 -6.28 9.55
CA SER A 88 3.39 -6.74 10.19
C SER A 88 4.14 -5.58 10.85
N PRO A 89 4.86 -5.80 11.96
CA PRO A 89 5.75 -4.78 12.53
C PRO A 89 6.73 -4.25 11.47
N GLY A 90 6.95 -2.94 11.42
CA GLY A 90 7.84 -2.31 10.45
C GLY A 90 7.26 -2.17 9.02
N ALA A 91 5.96 -2.43 8.81
CA ALA A 91 5.36 -2.43 7.47
C ALA A 91 5.40 -1.05 6.79
N LEU A 92 5.24 0.02 7.57
CA LEU A 92 5.29 1.40 7.11
C LEU A 92 6.71 1.75 6.62
N GLU A 93 7.71 1.46 7.44
CA GLU A 93 9.11 1.75 7.17
C GLU A 93 9.58 1.00 5.92
N ARG A 94 9.27 -0.30 5.81
CA ARG A 94 9.58 -1.09 4.60
C ARG A 94 8.88 -0.55 3.37
N PHE A 95 7.64 -0.08 3.48
CA PHE A 95 6.95 0.53 2.36
C PHE A 95 7.60 1.86 1.95
N HIS A 96 8.06 2.67 2.91
CA HIS A 96 8.77 3.91 2.63
C HIS A 96 10.12 3.67 1.94
N GLU A 97 10.84 2.58 2.27
CA GLU A 97 12.04 2.17 1.54
C GLU A 97 11.74 1.77 0.09
N VAL A 98 10.64 1.07 -0.16
CA VAL A 98 10.18 0.75 -1.53
C VAL A 98 9.95 2.03 -2.34
N LEU A 99 9.36 3.06 -1.73
CA LEU A 99 9.11 4.35 -2.40
C LEU A 99 10.39 5.16 -2.71
N LYS A 100 11.57 4.73 -2.23
CA LYS A 100 12.87 5.30 -2.62
C LYS A 100 13.47 4.62 -3.85
N THR A 101 12.92 3.47 -4.27
CA THR A 101 13.38 2.77 -5.47
C THR A 101 12.96 3.52 -6.74
N SER A 102 13.59 3.21 -7.87
CA SER A 102 13.21 3.79 -9.16
C SER A 102 12.04 3.03 -9.80
N PRO A 103 11.14 3.74 -10.51
CA PRO A 103 10.07 3.09 -11.26
C PRO A 103 10.65 2.28 -12.43
N ASN A 104 9.99 1.20 -12.82
CA ASN A 104 10.44 0.26 -13.83
C ASN A 104 9.25 -0.48 -14.49
N GLY A 105 9.50 -1.12 -15.63
CA GLY A 105 8.51 -1.99 -16.27
C GLY A 105 7.37 -1.25 -16.99
N GLY A 106 6.31 -1.99 -17.31
CA GLY A 106 5.12 -1.47 -18.00
C GLY A 106 3.97 -1.16 -17.03
N THR A 107 2.75 -1.03 -17.56
CA THR A 107 1.57 -0.58 -16.78
C THR A 107 0.49 -1.67 -16.76
N PRO A 108 0.72 -2.84 -16.10
CA PRO A 108 -0.21 -3.98 -16.08
C PRO A 108 -1.46 -3.74 -15.20
N LEU A 109 -2.08 -2.57 -15.31
CA LEU A 109 -3.16 -2.08 -14.45
C LEU A 109 -4.35 -3.03 -14.44
N VAL A 110 -4.73 -3.59 -15.61
CA VAL A 110 -5.86 -4.51 -15.74
C VAL A 110 -5.68 -5.75 -14.84
N ALA A 111 -4.47 -6.30 -14.78
CA ALA A 111 -4.19 -7.47 -13.94
C ALA A 111 -4.34 -7.16 -12.44
N HIS A 112 -3.91 -5.97 -12.01
CA HIS A 112 -4.01 -5.52 -10.61
C HIS A 112 -5.45 -5.24 -10.20
N VAL A 113 -6.23 -4.54 -11.05
CA VAL A 113 -7.66 -4.29 -10.80
C VAL A 113 -8.42 -5.61 -10.71
N ARG A 114 -8.17 -6.57 -11.63
CA ARG A 114 -8.78 -7.90 -11.58
C ARG A 114 -8.44 -8.66 -10.30
N ARG A 115 -7.19 -8.56 -9.83
CA ARG A 115 -6.73 -9.18 -8.57
C ARG A 115 -7.45 -8.60 -7.35
N VAL A 116 -7.57 -7.27 -7.27
CA VAL A 116 -8.34 -6.61 -6.20
C VAL A 116 -9.81 -7.00 -6.29
N GLY A 117 -10.41 -7.01 -7.48
CA GLY A 117 -11.78 -7.46 -7.67
C GLY A 117 -12.01 -8.91 -7.23
N ALA A 118 -11.07 -9.82 -7.53
CA ALA A 118 -11.14 -11.21 -7.06
C ALA A 118 -11.04 -11.30 -5.53
N PHE A 119 -10.15 -10.53 -4.90
CA PHE A 119 -10.04 -10.44 -3.45
C PHE A 119 -11.35 -9.99 -2.79
N VAL A 120 -11.97 -8.94 -3.33
CA VAL A 120 -13.22 -8.38 -2.80
C VAL A 120 -14.37 -9.37 -2.98
N ARG A 121 -14.50 -10.00 -4.16
CA ARG A 121 -15.53 -11.03 -4.41
C ARG A 121 -15.42 -12.21 -3.46
N ALA A 122 -14.20 -12.72 -3.25
CA ALA A 122 -13.95 -13.84 -2.34
C ALA A 122 -14.30 -13.53 -0.87
N ARG A 123 -14.38 -12.25 -0.50
CA ARG A 123 -14.68 -11.79 0.87
C ARG A 123 -16.02 -11.06 0.98
N ARG A 124 -16.88 -11.14 -0.05
CA ARG A 124 -18.13 -10.39 -0.12
C ARG A 124 -18.98 -10.56 1.14
N GLY A 125 -19.19 -11.79 1.62
CA GLY A 125 -20.00 -12.03 2.82
C GLY A 125 -19.42 -11.38 4.08
N ALA A 126 -18.10 -11.52 4.31
CA ALA A 126 -17.43 -10.92 5.45
C ALA A 126 -17.41 -9.39 5.38
N LEU A 127 -17.22 -8.82 4.19
CA LEU A 127 -17.24 -7.37 3.98
C LEU A 127 -18.65 -6.80 4.11
N ALA A 128 -19.67 -7.50 3.60
CA ALA A 128 -21.07 -7.10 3.73
C ALA A 128 -21.54 -7.14 5.19
N ALA A 129 -21.13 -8.14 5.97
CA ALA A 129 -21.44 -8.24 7.39
C ALA A 129 -20.86 -7.07 8.22
N LEU A 130 -19.83 -6.39 7.74
CA LEU A 130 -19.29 -5.19 8.37
C LEU A 130 -20.11 -3.92 8.08
N GLY A 131 -21.05 -3.97 7.12
CA GLY A 131 -21.86 -2.82 6.71
C GLY A 131 -21.03 -1.66 6.13
N ARG A 132 -19.84 -1.95 5.59
CA ARG A 132 -18.86 -0.96 5.14
C ARG A 132 -18.41 -1.21 3.72
N THR A 133 -18.01 -0.15 3.04
CA THR A 133 -17.54 -0.17 1.66
C THR A 133 -16.06 -0.53 1.55
N VAL A 134 -15.63 -0.95 0.37
CA VAL A 134 -14.21 -1.07 0.01
C VAL A 134 -13.86 0.05 -0.94
N MET A 135 -12.78 0.77 -0.65
CA MET A 135 -12.26 1.81 -1.54
C MET A 135 -11.12 1.25 -2.39
N VAL A 136 -11.12 1.56 -3.67
CA VAL A 136 -9.99 1.27 -4.58
C VAL A 136 -9.55 2.60 -5.18
N VAL A 137 -8.31 2.99 -4.90
CA VAL A 137 -7.65 4.17 -5.45
C VAL A 137 -6.62 3.68 -6.46
N ILE A 138 -6.69 4.20 -7.67
CA ILE A 138 -5.75 3.90 -8.75
C ILE A 138 -4.96 5.17 -9.01
N CYS A 139 -3.64 5.09 -8.85
CA CYS A 139 -2.73 6.19 -9.09
C CYS A 139 -1.83 5.83 -10.27
N THR A 140 -2.05 6.44 -11.43
CA THR A 140 -1.36 6.17 -12.70
C THR A 140 -1.24 7.45 -13.51
N ASP A 141 -0.22 7.54 -14.37
CA ASP A 141 -0.02 8.65 -15.30
C ASP A 141 -0.71 8.46 -16.67
N GLY A 142 -1.36 7.31 -16.88
CA GLY A 142 -2.18 7.03 -18.06
C GLY A 142 -1.55 6.04 -19.04
N GLY A 143 -2.39 5.27 -19.75
CA GLY A 143 -1.98 4.24 -20.71
C GLY A 143 -2.00 2.81 -20.12
N PRO A 144 -3.19 2.20 -19.94
CA PRO A 144 -3.27 0.84 -19.43
C PRO A 144 -2.67 -0.17 -20.42
N SER A 145 -1.80 -1.07 -19.95
CA SER A 145 -1.42 -2.27 -20.70
C SER A 145 -2.04 -3.52 -20.08
N ALA A 146 -2.43 -4.49 -20.91
CA ALA A 146 -3.00 -5.75 -20.44
C ALA A 146 -1.96 -6.66 -19.77
N SER A 147 -0.68 -6.50 -20.11
CA SER A 147 0.42 -7.41 -19.73
C SER A 147 1.61 -6.65 -19.14
N PRO A 148 2.35 -7.23 -18.18
CA PRO A 148 3.65 -6.70 -17.76
C PRO A 148 4.62 -6.77 -18.92
N LYS A 149 5.33 -5.68 -19.24
CA LYS A 149 6.47 -5.73 -20.15
C LYS A 149 7.65 -6.35 -19.41
N THR A 150 7.83 -7.66 -19.51
CA THR A 150 9.04 -8.33 -19.03
C THR A 150 10.20 -7.87 -19.93
N ARG A 151 11.12 -7.03 -19.41
CA ARG A 151 12.43 -6.87 -20.06
C ARG A 151 13.20 -8.15 -19.85
N THR A 152 13.12 -9.09 -20.79
CA THR A 152 14.16 -10.10 -20.95
C THR A 152 15.43 -9.37 -21.35
N ARG A 153 16.36 -9.16 -20.41
CA ARG A 153 17.78 -8.98 -20.77
C ARG A 153 18.23 -10.33 -21.31
N THR A 154 18.18 -10.51 -22.63
CA THR A 154 18.92 -11.58 -23.29
C THR A 154 20.38 -11.11 -23.36
N PRO A 155 21.34 -11.77 -22.69
CA PRO A 155 22.74 -11.61 -23.04
C PRO A 155 22.91 -12.10 -24.49
N GLY A 156 23.66 -11.36 -25.31
CA GLY A 156 23.72 -11.56 -26.75
C GLY A 156 23.89 -13.01 -27.18
N LEU A 157 23.01 -13.45 -28.08
CA LEU A 157 23.20 -14.62 -28.92
C LEU A 157 22.62 -14.29 -30.30
N ASN A 158 23.52 -14.35 -31.28
CA ASN A 158 23.28 -14.18 -32.71
C ASN A 158 22.09 -15.01 -33.20
N PRO A 159 21.30 -14.52 -34.18
CA PRO A 159 20.29 -15.32 -34.83
C PRO A 159 20.97 -16.18 -35.91
N ASN A 160 20.84 -17.51 -35.81
CA ASN A 160 21.04 -18.39 -36.96
C ASN A 160 19.78 -19.26 -37.12
N PRO A 161 19.09 -19.23 -38.28
CA PRO A 161 17.87 -19.97 -38.49
C PRO A 161 18.16 -21.31 -39.18
N ASN A 162 17.82 -22.44 -38.54
CA ASN A 162 17.26 -23.59 -39.26
C ASN A 162 16.64 -24.62 -38.31
N PRO A 163 15.40 -25.11 -38.56
CA PRO A 163 14.78 -26.15 -37.78
C PRO A 163 14.94 -27.53 -38.43
N ARG A 164 15.09 -28.57 -37.61
CA ARG A 164 14.71 -29.94 -37.99
C ARG A 164 13.93 -30.62 -36.85
N PRO A 165 12.89 -31.41 -37.16
CA PRO A 165 12.00 -32.00 -36.17
C PRO A 165 12.47 -33.40 -35.78
N ALA A 166 12.24 -33.79 -34.51
CA ALA A 166 12.28 -35.17 -34.09
C ALA A 166 11.00 -35.54 -33.35
N HIS A 167 10.23 -36.42 -33.98
CA HIS A 167 9.13 -37.19 -33.42
C HIS A 167 9.59 -38.05 -32.23
N GLY A 168 8.66 -38.36 -31.31
CA GLY A 168 8.65 -39.71 -30.71
C GLY A 168 8.34 -39.84 -29.22
N ARG A 169 7.04 -39.94 -28.91
CA ARG A 169 6.41 -40.97 -28.02
C ARG A 169 6.98 -41.20 -26.60
N ARG A 170 6.10 -41.05 -25.59
CA ARG A 170 5.64 -42.09 -24.60
C ARG A 170 4.87 -41.41 -23.45
N ARG A 171 3.54 -41.37 -23.47
CA ARG A 171 2.57 -42.28 -22.81
C ARG A 171 2.88 -42.70 -21.35
N ARG A 172 1.98 -42.19 -20.46
CA ARG A 172 1.23 -42.86 -19.36
C ARG A 172 2.01 -43.51 -18.20
N ARG A 173 1.61 -43.19 -16.95
CA ARG A 173 1.03 -44.11 -15.93
C ARG A 173 0.55 -43.31 -14.69
N LEU A 174 -0.76 -43.37 -14.39
CA LEU A 174 -1.41 -44.02 -13.22
C LEU A 174 -1.14 -43.31 -11.87
N ARG A 175 -2.09 -42.57 -11.26
CA ARG A 175 -3.31 -43.00 -10.53
C ARG A 175 -3.11 -44.24 -9.64
N ARG A 176 -2.89 -44.00 -8.34
CA ARG A 176 -3.72 -44.42 -7.18
C ARG A 176 -2.84 -44.41 -5.93
N LEU A 177 -3.28 -43.73 -4.88
CA LEU A 177 -3.53 -44.39 -3.60
C LEU A 177 -4.46 -43.53 -2.74
N ARG A 178 -5.50 -44.21 -2.25
CA ARG A 178 -6.63 -43.76 -1.44
C ARG A 178 -6.20 -43.66 0.04
N ARG A 179 -6.91 -42.78 0.75
CA ARG A 179 -7.46 -42.92 2.12
C ARG A 179 -6.48 -42.99 3.29
N GLY A 180 -6.61 -42.00 4.18
CA GLY A 180 -6.08 -42.07 5.53
C GLY A 180 -6.57 -40.94 6.45
N ARG A 181 -7.61 -41.23 7.23
CA ARG A 181 -7.90 -40.72 8.59
C ARG A 181 -8.22 -39.24 8.83
N ALA A 182 -9.51 -39.02 9.08
CA ALA A 182 -9.99 -38.07 10.08
C ALA A 182 -9.48 -38.46 11.49
N ARG A 183 -9.00 -37.48 12.26
CA ARG A 183 -9.00 -37.46 13.74
C ARG A 183 -8.85 -36.00 14.19
N GLY A 184 -9.72 -35.59 15.11
CA GLY A 184 -9.96 -34.20 15.49
C GLY A 184 -8.77 -33.47 16.11
N ALA A 185 -8.63 -32.19 15.76
CA ALA A 185 -7.83 -31.23 16.50
C ALA A 185 -8.78 -30.33 17.29
N ARG A 186 -8.75 -30.51 18.62
CA ARG A 186 -9.37 -29.61 19.59
C ARG A 186 -8.78 -28.20 19.42
N ARG A 187 -9.64 -27.19 19.39
CA ARG A 187 -9.25 -25.77 19.46
C ARG A 187 -8.52 -25.52 20.78
N PRO A 188 -7.29 -24.96 20.79
CA PRO A 188 -6.75 -24.41 22.02
C PRO A 188 -7.45 -23.08 22.32
N ALA A 189 -7.86 -22.94 23.57
CA ALA A 189 -8.42 -21.74 24.14
C ALA A 189 -7.42 -20.58 24.11
N ARG A 190 -8.00 -19.37 24.09
CA ARG A 190 -7.38 -18.05 24.12
C ARG A 190 -6.17 -17.95 25.06
N ALA A 191 -4.96 -17.92 24.51
CA ALA A 191 -3.87 -17.15 25.10
C ALA A 191 -3.93 -15.75 24.49
N LEU A 192 -4.31 -14.76 25.30
CA LEU A 192 -4.24 -13.35 24.90
C LEU A 192 -2.76 -12.97 24.78
N ASP A 193 -2.35 -12.74 23.54
CA ASP A 193 -0.99 -12.40 23.15
C ASP A 193 -0.53 -11.11 23.86
N GLY A 194 0.24 -11.24 24.95
CA GLY A 194 0.71 -10.13 25.78
C GLY A 194 1.50 -9.08 25.00
N ALA A 195 2.16 -9.51 23.92
CA ALA A 195 2.86 -8.63 22.98
C ALA A 195 1.90 -7.66 22.28
N ALA A 196 0.74 -8.13 21.84
CA ALA A 196 -0.27 -7.29 21.17
C ALA A 196 -0.88 -6.27 22.14
N LEU A 197 -1.05 -6.62 23.42
CA LEU A 197 -1.53 -5.70 24.46
C LEU A 197 -0.48 -4.63 24.78
N HIS A 198 0.80 -5.02 24.88
CA HIS A 198 1.90 -4.09 25.11
C HIS A 198 2.03 -3.07 23.96
N GLN A 199 1.92 -3.53 22.71
CA GLN A 199 2.00 -2.68 21.53
C GLN A 199 0.82 -1.69 21.45
N ARG A 200 -0.39 -2.11 21.85
CA ARG A 200 -1.56 -1.21 22.00
C ARG A 200 -1.33 -0.13 23.05
N ARG A 201 -0.75 -0.47 24.20
CA ARG A 201 -0.44 0.50 25.26
C ARG A 201 0.60 1.53 24.80
N ARG A 202 1.66 1.09 24.09
CA ARG A 202 2.66 2.00 23.49
C ARG A 202 2.02 2.97 22.49
N ARG A 203 1.22 2.47 21.54
CA ARG A 203 0.53 3.30 20.53
C ARG A 203 -0.41 4.32 21.16
N ARG A 204 -1.16 3.94 22.20
CA ARG A 204 -2.05 4.86 22.94
C ARG A 204 -1.29 5.99 23.62
N ARG A 205 -0.13 5.71 24.22
CA ARG A 205 0.73 6.74 24.85
C ARG A 205 1.25 7.74 23.83
N VAL A 206 1.69 7.28 22.66
CA VAL A 206 2.17 8.15 21.57
C VAL A 206 1.03 9.07 21.07
N LEU A 207 -0.17 8.51 20.84
CA LEU A 207 -1.34 9.30 20.44
C LEU A 207 -1.75 10.33 21.51
N GLU A 208 -1.72 9.98 22.79
CA GLU A 208 -2.00 10.91 23.88
C GLU A 208 -0.95 12.04 23.96
N GLN A 209 0.33 11.72 23.74
CA GLN A 209 1.40 12.72 23.70
C GLN A 209 1.23 13.68 22.52
N HIS A 210 0.89 13.19 21.32
CA HIS A 210 0.58 14.04 20.18
C HIS A 210 -0.64 14.94 20.43
N ARG A 211 -1.71 14.40 21.04
CA ARG A 211 -2.90 15.18 21.43
C ARG A 211 -2.56 16.28 22.43
N ARG A 212 -1.72 15.99 23.43
CA ARG A 212 -1.25 16.99 24.41
C ARG A 212 -0.45 18.11 23.73
N ARG A 213 0.49 17.76 22.84
CA ARG A 213 1.28 18.74 22.07
C ARG A 213 0.40 19.61 21.16
N ALA A 214 -0.58 19.02 20.48
CA ALA A 214 -1.53 19.75 19.65
C ALA A 214 -2.38 20.74 20.47
N ARG A 215 -2.90 20.30 21.63
CA ARG A 215 -3.65 21.18 22.56
C ARG A 215 -2.80 22.31 23.10
N ALA A 216 -1.54 22.06 23.47
CA ALA A 216 -0.62 23.09 23.94
C ALA A 216 -0.35 24.16 22.87
N ARG A 217 -0.16 23.75 21.60
CA ARG A 217 0.02 24.69 20.47
C ARG A 217 -1.22 25.56 20.23
N LEU A 218 -2.42 25.00 20.37
CA LEU A 218 -3.67 25.76 20.25
C LEU A 218 -3.83 26.77 21.40
N ARG A 219 -3.49 26.38 22.64
CA ARG A 219 -3.53 27.28 23.81
C ARG A 219 -2.47 28.39 23.75
N GLY A 220 -1.28 28.10 23.22
CA GLY A 220 -0.22 29.10 23.03
C GLY A 220 -0.56 30.16 21.97
N ARG A 221 -1.34 29.80 20.95
CA ARG A 221 -1.85 30.78 19.96
C ARG A 221 -2.94 31.71 20.50
N ALA A 222 -3.70 31.27 21.51
CA ALA A 222 -4.76 32.07 22.13
C ALA A 222 -4.25 33.14 23.13
N ARG A 223 -2.95 33.15 23.44
CA ARG A 223 -2.34 34.07 24.42
C ARG A 223 -1.43 35.14 23.81
N ARG A 224 -1.49 35.40 22.50
CA ARG A 224 -0.87 36.63 21.99
C ARG A 224 -1.80 37.81 22.31
N PRO A 225 -1.41 38.75 23.19
CA PRO A 225 -2.19 39.95 23.38
C PRO A 225 -2.27 40.67 22.03
N ARG A 226 -3.48 41.10 21.66
CA ARG A 226 -3.65 42.13 20.65
C ARG A 226 -3.01 43.37 21.25
N GLU A 227 -1.76 43.65 20.89
CA GLU A 227 -1.19 44.99 21.05
C GLU A 227 -2.09 45.92 20.25
N ARG A 228 -2.97 46.57 21.00
CA ARG A 228 -3.82 47.64 20.53
C ARG A 228 -2.89 48.77 20.16
N GLY A 229 -2.97 49.20 18.91
CA GLY A 229 -2.62 50.57 18.56
C GLY A 229 -3.42 51.52 19.46
N ALA A 230 -2.70 52.32 20.22
CA ALA A 230 -3.11 53.61 20.73
C ALA A 230 -1.92 54.52 20.45
N ARG A 231 -2.04 55.42 19.46
CA ARG A 231 -2.19 56.88 19.65
C ARG A 231 -0.95 57.45 20.36
N GLY A 232 -0.14 58.33 19.78
CA GLY A 232 -0.45 59.42 18.87
C GLY A 232 -0.01 60.71 19.53
N ASN A 233 1.05 61.32 18.99
CA ASN A 233 1.43 62.74 18.87
C ASN A 233 2.95 62.83 18.71
#